data_AF-A0A532U3K6-F1
#
_entry.id   AF-A0A532U3K6-F1
#
_cell.length_a   1.000
_cell.length_b   1.000
_cell.length_c   1.000
_cell.angle_alpha   90.00
_cell.angle_beta   90.00
_cell.angle_gamma   90.00
#
_symmetry.space_group_name_H-M   'P 1'
#
loop_
_entity.id
_entity.type
_entity.pdbx_description
1 polymer ?
#
loop_
_entity_poly.entity_id
_entity_poly.type
_entity_poly.pdbx_seq_one_letter_code
_entity_poly.pdbx_strand_id
1 'polypeptide(L)'
;MVMERIQAMLTACDTELPPFPRTDLYNEGWLLRLVLDWCSRHNVPDHPLRFSTGARWYCEALLPSAFLARHKGDSLAEGWTHADGVMGHFEIGNVGKGDLSVLPDARQLVVLEAKMFSPLSPDVTHASYYDQAARTVACIAEVVQLADRHPSHLSALGFYVLAPARQIKDGVFAEQVDKASIEAKVQLRVKEWVAEHGDDKDQWHTDWFQPTLEQIDIGVASWEALISTIGEHDAQSADSIGGFYDKCVVYNS
;
A
#
# COMPACT_ATOMS: atom_id res chain seq x y z
N MET A 1 7.64 -30.00 -14.20
CA MET A 1 8.95 -30.26 -13.56
C MET A 1 9.44 -29.13 -12.64
N VAL A 2 9.76 -27.91 -13.10
CA VAL A 2 10.26 -26.86 -12.17
C VAL A 2 9.15 -26.35 -11.23
N MET A 3 7.96 -26.06 -11.75
CA MET A 3 6.84 -25.58 -10.92
C MET A 3 6.38 -26.62 -9.88
N GLU A 4 6.36 -27.90 -10.23
CA GLU A 4 6.07 -28.99 -9.28
C GLU A 4 7.10 -29.06 -8.15
N ARG A 5 8.39 -28.82 -8.46
CA ARG A 5 9.44 -28.75 -7.43
C ARG A 5 9.27 -27.55 -6.52
N ILE A 6 8.88 -26.39 -7.06
CA ILE A 6 8.56 -25.21 -6.27
C ILE A 6 7.39 -25.50 -5.34
N GLN A 7 6.29 -26.04 -5.87
CA GLN A 7 5.13 -26.44 -5.07
C GLN A 7 5.51 -27.43 -3.97
N ALA A 8 6.33 -28.44 -4.27
CA ALA A 8 6.80 -29.40 -3.27
C ALA A 8 7.61 -28.72 -2.15
N MET A 9 8.46 -27.73 -2.48
CA MET A 9 9.20 -26.95 -1.47
C MET A 9 8.26 -26.10 -0.61
N LEU A 10 7.29 -25.41 -1.21
CA LEU A 10 6.29 -24.63 -0.48
C LEU A 10 5.47 -25.52 0.47
N THR A 11 5.03 -26.69 0.02
CA THR A 11 4.32 -27.66 0.87
C THR A 11 5.22 -28.19 2.00
N ALA A 12 6.52 -28.39 1.74
CA ALA A 12 7.46 -28.88 2.73
C ALA A 12 7.77 -27.86 3.84
N CYS A 13 7.43 -26.57 3.67
CA CYS A 13 7.58 -25.55 4.72
C CYS A 13 6.84 -25.89 6.01
N ASP A 14 5.76 -26.68 5.92
CA ASP A 14 5.01 -27.10 7.11
C ASP A 14 5.64 -28.26 7.89
N THR A 15 6.68 -28.91 7.35
CA THR A 15 7.31 -30.09 7.95
C THR A 15 8.38 -29.75 9.00
N GLU A 16 8.85 -30.74 9.76
CA GLU A 16 9.89 -30.55 10.79
C GLU A 16 11.20 -29.97 10.24
N LEU A 17 11.52 -30.21 8.97
CA LEU A 17 12.75 -29.76 8.31
C LEU A 17 12.40 -28.94 7.06
N PRO A 18 11.98 -27.68 7.21
CA PRO A 18 11.58 -26.86 6.08
C PRO A 18 12.79 -26.51 5.19
N PRO A 19 12.62 -26.45 3.87
CA PRO A 19 13.71 -26.15 2.95
C PRO A 19 14.20 -24.69 3.00
N PHE A 20 13.43 -23.79 3.63
CA PHE A 20 13.74 -22.38 3.85
C PHE A 20 12.93 -21.83 5.05
N PRO A 21 13.26 -20.63 5.58
CA PRO A 21 12.55 -20.03 6.70
C PRO A 21 11.03 -19.92 6.47
N ARG A 22 10.24 -20.32 7.48
CA ARG A 22 8.77 -20.29 7.40
C ARG A 22 8.21 -18.89 7.18
N THR A 23 8.91 -17.87 7.67
CA THR A 23 8.59 -16.45 7.48
C THR A 23 8.69 -15.99 6.03
N ASP A 24 9.43 -16.70 5.16
CA ASP A 24 9.48 -16.35 3.72
C ASP A 24 8.18 -16.75 2.99
N LEU A 25 7.43 -17.72 3.54
CA LEU A 25 6.11 -18.13 3.05
C LEU A 25 4.99 -17.49 3.85
N TYR A 26 4.97 -17.66 5.18
CA TYR A 26 3.94 -17.13 6.05
C TYR A 26 4.29 -15.70 6.47
N ASN A 27 3.97 -14.75 5.60
CA ASN A 27 4.14 -13.31 5.83
C ASN A 27 2.96 -12.50 5.28
N GLU A 28 2.95 -11.20 5.61
CA GLU A 28 2.01 -10.19 5.14
C GLU A 28 1.88 -10.17 3.62
N GLY A 29 2.99 -10.29 2.89
CA GLY A 29 2.99 -10.18 1.44
C GLY A 29 2.23 -11.32 0.77
N TRP A 30 2.43 -12.57 1.20
CA TRP A 30 1.64 -13.70 0.69
C TRP A 30 0.17 -13.64 1.14
N LEU A 31 -0.10 -13.24 2.38
CA LEU A 31 -1.46 -13.06 2.86
C LEU A 31 -2.22 -12.01 2.04
N LEU A 32 -1.59 -10.87 1.76
CA LEU A 32 -2.13 -9.81 0.92
C LEU A 32 -2.46 -10.33 -0.50
N ARG A 33 -1.55 -11.09 -1.10
CA ARG A 33 -1.77 -11.70 -2.44
C ARG A 33 -2.98 -12.62 -2.44
N LEU A 34 -3.17 -13.43 -1.40
CA LEU A 34 -4.34 -14.33 -1.29
C LEU A 34 -5.64 -13.55 -1.15
N VAL A 35 -5.66 -12.50 -0.32
CA VAL A 35 -6.84 -11.63 -0.14
C VAL A 35 -7.16 -10.88 -1.43
N LEU A 36 -6.17 -10.26 -2.08
CA LEU A 36 -6.37 -9.54 -3.34
C LEU A 36 -6.83 -10.47 -4.47
N ASP A 37 -6.25 -11.66 -4.58
CA ASP A 37 -6.67 -12.66 -5.57
C ASP A 37 -8.13 -13.07 -5.35
N TRP A 38 -8.57 -13.27 -4.10
CA TRP A 38 -9.96 -13.54 -3.79
C TRP A 38 -10.86 -12.34 -4.12
N CYS A 39 -10.55 -11.13 -3.63
CA CYS A 39 -11.34 -9.92 -3.87
C CYS A 39 -11.44 -9.54 -5.34
N SER A 40 -10.41 -9.79 -6.15
CA SER A 40 -10.43 -9.49 -7.59
C SER A 40 -11.40 -10.38 -8.39
N ARG A 41 -11.76 -11.54 -7.83
CA ARG A 41 -12.70 -12.49 -8.43
C ARG A 41 -14.10 -12.41 -7.81
N HIS A 42 -14.24 -11.76 -6.67
CA HIS A 42 -15.50 -11.64 -5.92
C HIS A 42 -15.83 -10.18 -5.65
N ASN A 43 -16.89 -9.69 -6.28
CA ASN A 43 -17.34 -8.32 -6.09
C ASN A 43 -18.16 -8.21 -4.79
N VAL A 44 -17.50 -7.88 -3.69
CA VAL A 44 -18.15 -7.53 -2.42
C VAL A 44 -18.63 -6.07 -2.48
N PRO A 45 -19.94 -5.80 -2.43
CA PRO A 45 -20.46 -4.44 -2.42
C PRO A 45 -19.97 -3.64 -1.22
N ASP A 46 -19.78 -2.33 -1.40
CA ASP A 46 -19.47 -1.36 -0.33
C ASP A 46 -18.23 -1.70 0.54
N HIS A 47 -17.34 -2.54 0.03
CA HIS A 47 -16.10 -2.91 0.69
C HIS A 47 -14.91 -2.07 0.18
N PRO A 48 -13.98 -1.63 1.06
CA PRO A 48 -12.79 -0.87 0.67
C PRO A 48 -11.94 -1.52 -0.43
N LEU A 49 -11.87 -2.85 -0.44
CA LEU A 49 -11.13 -3.66 -1.43
C LEU A 49 -11.98 -4.14 -2.60
N ARG A 50 -13.06 -3.41 -2.92
CA ARG A 50 -13.91 -3.71 -4.08
C ARG A 50 -13.22 -3.31 -5.38
N PHE A 51 -13.20 -4.21 -6.37
CA PHE A 51 -12.65 -3.92 -7.70
C PHE A 51 -13.68 -3.25 -8.60
N SER A 52 -13.32 -2.11 -9.18
CA SER A 52 -14.08 -1.51 -10.27
C SER A 52 -13.95 -2.35 -11.54
N THR A 53 -14.91 -2.20 -12.46
CA THR A 53 -14.84 -2.88 -13.76
C THR A 53 -13.58 -2.49 -14.51
N GLY A 54 -12.75 -3.47 -14.86
CA GLY A 54 -11.47 -3.25 -15.55
C GLY A 54 -10.29 -2.98 -14.60
N ALA A 55 -10.51 -2.92 -13.29
CA ALA A 55 -9.43 -2.84 -12.32
C ALA A 55 -8.68 -4.17 -12.20
N ARG A 56 -7.40 -4.08 -11.84
CA ARG A 56 -6.52 -5.22 -11.51
C ARG A 56 -5.73 -4.92 -10.26
N TRP A 57 -4.92 -5.87 -9.80
CA TRP A 57 -4.00 -5.68 -8.68
C TRP A 57 -2.57 -6.04 -9.03
N TYR A 58 -1.64 -5.54 -8.22
CA TYR A 58 -0.21 -5.83 -8.28
C TYR A 58 0.39 -5.66 -6.88
N CYS A 59 1.44 -6.40 -6.56
CA CYS A 59 2.18 -6.25 -5.29
C CYS A 59 3.57 -5.69 -5.56
N GLU A 60 4.17 -5.04 -4.56
CA GLU A 60 5.50 -4.43 -4.66
C GLU A 60 5.58 -3.33 -5.73
N ALA A 61 4.49 -2.59 -5.95
CA ALA A 61 4.47 -1.51 -6.92
C ALA A 61 5.36 -0.35 -6.47
N LEU A 62 6.12 0.21 -7.40
CA LEU A 62 6.97 1.38 -7.17
C LEU A 62 6.18 2.67 -7.47
N LEU A 63 5.97 3.47 -6.43
CA LEU A 63 5.34 4.78 -6.51
C LEU A 63 6.43 5.86 -6.59
N PRO A 64 6.46 6.72 -7.62
CA PRO A 64 7.36 7.87 -7.65
C PRO A 64 7.11 8.82 -6.47
N SER A 65 8.19 9.43 -5.97
CA SER A 65 8.09 10.49 -4.96
C SER A 65 7.97 11.85 -5.64
N ALA A 66 7.23 12.76 -5.01
CA ALA A 66 7.28 14.17 -5.38
C ALA A 66 8.67 14.77 -5.15
N PHE A 67 9.43 14.24 -4.19
CA PHE A 67 10.69 14.81 -3.72
C PHE A 67 11.90 14.08 -4.32
N LEU A 68 11.91 13.79 -5.63
CA LEU A 68 13.05 13.12 -6.29
C LEU A 68 14.29 14.02 -6.38
N ALA A 69 15.47 13.43 -6.20
CA ALA A 69 16.75 14.14 -6.22
C ALA A 69 16.94 15.04 -7.45
N ARG A 70 17.27 16.31 -7.24
CA ARG A 70 17.65 17.23 -8.33
C ARG A 70 19.13 17.17 -8.69
N HIS A 71 19.95 16.74 -7.75
CA HIS A 71 21.40 16.61 -7.90
C HIS A 71 21.94 15.47 -7.05
N LYS A 72 23.18 15.04 -7.30
CA LYS A 72 23.80 13.96 -6.54
C LYS A 72 24.06 14.40 -5.10
N GLY A 73 23.53 13.65 -4.13
CA GLY A 73 23.70 13.93 -2.70
C GLY A 73 22.68 14.92 -2.13
N ASP A 74 21.61 15.21 -2.89
CA ASP A 74 20.47 16.01 -2.43
C ASP A 74 19.88 15.43 -1.14
N SER A 75 20.02 16.19 -0.04
CA SER A 75 19.63 15.76 1.30
C SER A 75 18.12 15.80 1.54
N LEU A 76 17.36 16.44 0.66
CA LEU A 76 15.90 16.43 0.73
C LEU A 76 15.29 15.41 -0.22
N ALA A 77 16.12 14.74 -1.01
CA ALA A 77 15.66 13.73 -1.93
C ALA A 77 15.07 12.51 -1.21
N GLU A 78 14.01 11.99 -1.81
CA GLU A 78 13.40 10.73 -1.46
C GLU A 78 13.36 9.82 -2.68
N GLY A 79 13.70 8.56 -2.46
CA GLY A 79 13.52 7.54 -3.47
C GLY A 79 12.04 7.22 -3.70
N TRP A 80 11.83 6.30 -4.62
CA TRP A 80 10.52 5.71 -4.87
C TRP A 80 10.06 4.92 -3.64
N THR A 81 8.75 4.82 -3.44
CA THR A 81 8.14 4.07 -2.34
C THR A 81 7.60 2.75 -2.87
N HIS A 82 7.90 1.66 -2.17
CA HIS A 82 7.28 0.37 -2.44
C HIS A 82 5.95 0.31 -1.70
N ALA A 83 4.87 0.09 -2.44
CA ALA A 83 3.60 -0.32 -1.86
C ALA A 83 3.50 -1.85 -1.85
N ASP A 84 3.08 -2.43 -0.73
CA ASP A 84 2.88 -3.87 -0.61
C ASP A 84 1.82 -4.36 -1.60
N GLY A 85 0.77 -3.56 -1.81
CA GLY A 85 -0.27 -3.83 -2.81
C GLY A 85 -0.86 -2.59 -3.41
N VAL A 86 -1.32 -2.72 -4.65
CA VAL A 86 -2.08 -1.70 -5.37
C VAL A 86 -3.24 -2.37 -6.10
N MET A 87 -4.37 -1.68 -6.16
CA MET A 87 -5.52 -2.11 -6.96
C MET A 87 -6.18 -0.91 -7.67
N GLY A 88 -6.68 -1.14 -8.88
CA GLY A 88 -7.29 -0.09 -9.69
C GLY A 88 -6.94 -0.16 -11.17
N HIS A 89 -6.96 0.99 -11.82
CA HIS A 89 -6.71 1.13 -13.25
C HIS A 89 -5.32 1.74 -13.48
N PHE A 90 -4.34 0.87 -13.63
CA PHE A 90 -2.94 1.28 -13.76
C PHE A 90 -2.19 0.32 -14.69
N GLU A 91 -1.04 0.77 -15.16
CA GLU A 91 -0.01 -0.03 -15.81
C GLU A 91 1.22 -0.15 -14.91
N ILE A 92 2.01 -1.21 -15.12
CA ILE A 92 3.28 -1.41 -14.43
C ILE A 92 4.37 -1.49 -15.49
N GLY A 93 5.48 -0.78 -15.29
CA GLY A 93 6.64 -0.90 -16.17
C GLY A 93 6.67 0.10 -17.33
N ASN A 94 6.07 1.29 -17.19
CA ASN A 94 6.00 2.27 -18.27
C ASN A 94 7.34 2.99 -18.47
N VAL A 95 7.96 3.44 -17.37
CA VAL A 95 9.25 4.13 -17.35
C VAL A 95 10.36 3.20 -16.85
N GLY A 96 10.07 2.34 -15.88
CA GLY A 96 11.05 1.52 -15.17
C GLY A 96 10.60 0.06 -15.04
N LYS A 97 11.21 -0.68 -14.11
CA LYS A 97 10.71 -2.01 -13.74
C LYS A 97 9.90 -1.88 -12.46
N GLY A 98 8.61 -2.17 -12.53
CA GLY A 98 7.74 -2.15 -11.36
C GLY A 98 7.11 -0.78 -11.05
N ASP A 99 7.44 0.27 -11.82
CA ASP A 99 6.84 1.59 -11.68
C ASP A 99 5.35 1.57 -12.01
N LEU A 100 4.56 2.23 -11.16
CA LEU A 100 3.13 2.39 -11.37
C LEU A 100 2.83 3.68 -12.13
N SER A 101 2.02 3.56 -13.17
CA SER A 101 1.40 4.70 -13.86
C SER A 101 -0.11 4.52 -13.91
N VAL A 102 -0.87 5.56 -13.56
CA VAL A 102 -2.33 5.54 -13.62
C VAL A 102 -2.80 5.70 -15.06
N LEU A 103 -3.82 4.95 -15.47
CA LEU A 103 -4.36 5.04 -16.83
C LEU A 103 -5.14 6.36 -17.03
N PRO A 104 -5.16 6.95 -18.24
CA PRO A 104 -5.82 8.24 -18.49
C PRO A 104 -7.32 8.28 -18.14
N ASP A 105 -8.01 7.15 -18.27
CA ASP A 105 -9.43 6.99 -17.97
C ASP A 105 -9.70 6.36 -16.59
N ALA A 106 -8.65 6.18 -15.78
CA ALA A 106 -8.73 5.52 -14.48
C ALA A 106 -9.81 6.11 -13.57
N ARG A 107 -10.58 5.23 -12.94
CA ARG A 107 -11.60 5.59 -11.94
C ARG A 107 -11.27 5.09 -10.53
N GLN A 108 -10.19 4.34 -10.40
CA GLN A 108 -9.81 3.69 -9.15
C GLN A 108 -8.30 3.62 -9.03
N LEU A 109 -7.79 4.01 -7.87
CA LEU A 109 -6.45 3.75 -7.38
C LEU A 109 -6.52 3.57 -5.86
N VAL A 110 -6.20 2.37 -5.38
CA VAL A 110 -6.11 2.08 -3.94
C VAL A 110 -4.74 1.49 -3.67
N VAL A 111 -4.04 2.06 -2.70
CA VAL A 111 -2.72 1.63 -2.23
C VAL A 111 -2.86 0.97 -0.88
N LEU A 112 -2.16 -0.14 -0.69
CA LEU A 112 -2.26 -1.01 0.48
C LEU A 112 -0.88 -1.20 1.10
N GLU A 113 -0.83 -1.07 2.41
CA GLU A 113 0.32 -1.41 3.25
C GLU A 113 -0.09 -2.55 4.17
N ALA A 114 0.62 -3.65 4.11
CA ALA A 114 0.33 -4.86 4.85
C ALA A 114 1.32 -4.99 6.01
N LYS A 115 0.79 -5.17 7.21
CA LYS A 115 1.56 -5.31 8.44
C LYS A 115 1.14 -6.59 9.17
N MET A 116 2.11 -7.30 9.75
CA MET A 116 1.85 -8.34 10.73
C MET A 116 2.10 -7.80 12.15
N PHE A 117 3.36 -7.56 12.51
CA PHE A 117 3.72 -7.13 13.86
C PHE A 117 4.58 -5.87 13.93
N SER A 118 4.92 -5.29 12.77
CA SER A 118 5.64 -4.02 12.68
C SER A 118 4.68 -2.84 12.56
N PRO A 119 4.99 -1.69 13.18
CA PRO A 119 4.31 -0.44 12.87
C PRO A 119 4.69 0.04 11.46
N LEU A 120 4.03 1.10 10.98
CA LEU A 120 4.54 1.88 9.86
C LEU A 120 5.84 2.59 10.28
N SER A 121 6.78 2.74 9.35
CA SER A 121 8.04 3.44 9.65
C SER A 121 7.75 4.85 10.18
N PRO A 122 8.24 5.23 11.38
CA PRO A 122 7.98 6.55 11.96
C PRO A 122 8.76 7.66 11.26
N ASP A 123 9.83 7.31 10.55
CA ASP A 123 10.74 8.22 9.88
C ASP A 123 11.14 7.73 8.48
N VAL A 124 11.61 8.68 7.68
CA VAL A 124 12.48 8.41 6.53
C VAL A 124 13.88 8.93 6.79
N THR A 125 14.87 8.32 6.13
CA THR A 125 16.31 8.57 6.33
C THR A 125 16.72 10.04 6.42
N HIS A 126 16.02 10.91 5.70
CA HIS A 126 16.37 12.33 5.59
C HIS A 126 15.34 13.29 6.21
N ALA A 127 14.27 12.76 6.82
CA ALA A 127 13.24 13.55 7.49
C ALA A 127 12.58 12.70 8.58
N SER A 128 13.01 12.88 9.83
CA SER A 128 12.55 12.07 10.97
C SER A 128 11.09 12.32 11.38
N TYR A 129 10.49 13.40 10.90
CA TYR A 129 9.08 13.72 11.12
C TYR A 129 8.17 13.17 10.01
N TYR A 130 8.75 12.72 8.91
CA TYR A 130 8.04 12.33 7.70
C TYR A 130 7.90 10.81 7.66
N ASP A 131 6.78 10.32 8.15
CA ASP A 131 6.52 8.89 8.30
C ASP A 131 6.08 8.20 7.00
N GLN A 132 5.98 6.87 7.05
CA GLN A 132 5.59 6.05 5.90
C GLN A 132 4.21 6.43 5.34
N ALA A 133 3.22 6.75 6.17
CA ALA A 133 1.88 7.08 5.68
C ALA A 133 1.87 8.43 4.95
N ALA A 134 2.49 9.46 5.53
CA ALA A 134 2.63 10.76 4.89
C ALA A 134 3.37 10.64 3.55
N ARG A 135 4.45 9.84 3.52
CA ARG A 135 5.20 9.54 2.30
C ARG A 135 4.36 8.82 1.25
N THR A 136 3.63 7.77 1.63
CA THR A 136 2.81 7.01 0.69
C THR A 136 1.70 7.88 0.11
N VAL A 137 1.03 8.71 0.91
CA VAL A 137 -0.02 9.61 0.41
C VAL A 137 0.52 10.71 -0.50
N ALA A 138 1.69 11.28 -0.20
CA ALA A 138 2.37 12.20 -1.12
C ALA A 138 2.75 11.52 -2.45
N CYS A 139 3.25 10.28 -2.40
CA CYS A 139 3.52 9.47 -3.59
C CYS A 139 2.24 9.18 -4.40
N ILE A 140 1.11 8.96 -3.76
CA ILE A 140 -0.19 8.81 -4.45
C ILE A 140 -0.53 10.10 -5.20
N ALA A 141 -0.40 11.26 -4.57
CA ALA A 141 -0.65 12.54 -5.23
C ALA A 141 0.27 12.76 -6.45
N GLU A 142 1.56 12.43 -6.31
CA GLU A 142 2.53 12.49 -7.42
C GLU A 142 2.15 11.57 -8.58
N VAL A 143 1.78 10.32 -8.30
CA VAL A 143 1.32 9.37 -9.33
C VAL A 143 0.11 9.90 -10.11
N VAL A 144 -0.84 10.49 -9.38
CA VAL A 144 -2.08 11.02 -9.94
C VAL A 144 -1.80 12.28 -10.79
N GLN A 145 -0.87 13.13 -10.35
CA GLN A 145 -0.38 14.26 -11.13
C GLN A 145 0.33 13.82 -12.40
N LEU A 146 1.27 12.87 -12.32
CA LEU A 146 2.04 12.41 -13.48
C LEU A 146 1.15 11.80 -14.57
N ALA A 147 0.01 11.25 -14.19
CA ALA A 147 -1.01 10.76 -15.09
C ALA A 147 -1.99 11.84 -15.61
N ASP A 148 -1.81 13.10 -15.20
CA ASP A 148 -2.73 14.22 -15.45
C ASP A 148 -4.19 13.88 -15.12
N ARG A 149 -4.39 13.13 -14.03
CA ARG A 149 -5.68 12.57 -13.65
C ARG A 149 -6.16 13.22 -12.37
N HIS A 150 -6.73 14.43 -12.44
CA HIS A 150 -7.17 15.13 -11.23
C HIS A 150 -7.99 14.23 -10.27
N PRO A 151 -7.73 14.26 -8.94
CA PRO A 151 -8.34 13.34 -7.97
C PRO A 151 -9.86 13.20 -8.11
N SER A 152 -10.56 14.30 -8.44
CA SER A 152 -12.04 14.32 -8.61
C SER A 152 -12.58 13.39 -9.70
N HIS A 153 -11.72 12.84 -10.56
CA HIS A 153 -12.09 11.87 -11.57
C HIS A 153 -11.99 10.42 -11.10
N LEU A 154 -11.37 10.16 -9.94
CA LEU A 154 -11.26 8.85 -9.31
C LEU A 154 -12.46 8.64 -8.39
N SER A 155 -13.36 7.74 -8.76
CA SER A 155 -14.51 7.37 -7.92
C SER A 155 -14.09 6.55 -6.68
N ALA A 156 -12.89 5.98 -6.70
CA ALA A 156 -12.31 5.26 -5.58
C ALA A 156 -10.82 5.58 -5.49
N LEU A 157 -10.45 6.43 -4.54
CA LEU A 157 -9.07 6.76 -4.22
C LEU A 157 -8.84 6.36 -2.76
N GLY A 158 -7.86 5.51 -2.48
CA GLY A 158 -7.70 4.96 -1.13
C GLY A 158 -6.28 4.66 -0.71
N PHE A 159 -6.02 4.78 0.59
CA PHE A 159 -4.83 4.31 1.26
C PHE A 159 -5.25 3.52 2.50
N TYR A 160 -4.96 2.21 2.52
CA TYR A 160 -5.34 1.35 3.64
C TYR A 160 -4.15 0.60 4.23
N VAL A 161 -4.08 0.61 5.55
CA VAL A 161 -3.19 -0.25 6.31
C VAL A 161 -3.95 -1.51 6.71
N LEU A 162 -3.42 -2.69 6.37
CA LEU A 162 -3.96 -3.98 6.75
C LEU A 162 -3.10 -4.57 7.87
N ALA A 163 -3.68 -4.81 9.03
CA ALA A 163 -2.93 -5.26 10.22
C ALA A 163 -3.78 -6.19 11.11
N PRO A 164 -3.18 -6.95 12.05
CA PRO A 164 -3.97 -7.68 13.03
C PRO A 164 -4.85 -6.77 13.88
N ALA A 165 -6.07 -7.20 14.17
CA ALA A 165 -7.05 -6.44 14.96
C ALA A 165 -6.50 -5.94 16.30
N ARG A 166 -5.59 -6.71 16.92
CA ARG A 166 -4.92 -6.32 18.16
C ARG A 166 -4.10 -5.04 18.01
N GLN A 167 -3.28 -4.92 16.97
CA GLN A 167 -2.45 -3.72 16.75
C GLN A 167 -3.31 -2.47 16.51
N ILE A 168 -4.39 -2.65 15.76
CA ILE A 168 -5.35 -1.58 15.47
C ILE A 168 -6.00 -1.11 16.78
N LYS A 169 -6.45 -2.05 17.62
CA LYS A 169 -7.04 -1.77 18.93
C LYS A 169 -6.06 -1.07 19.88
N ASP A 170 -4.79 -1.46 19.82
CA ASP A 170 -3.71 -0.87 20.63
C ASP A 170 -3.32 0.53 20.12
N GLY A 171 -3.95 1.03 19.05
CA GLY A 171 -3.77 2.39 18.53
C GLY A 171 -2.47 2.60 17.76
N VAL A 172 -1.79 1.52 17.34
CA VAL A 172 -0.45 1.55 16.72
C VAL A 172 -0.35 2.50 15.53
N PHE A 173 -1.42 2.64 14.75
CA PHE A 173 -1.43 3.40 13.49
C PHE A 173 -2.19 4.73 13.58
N ALA A 174 -2.88 5.01 14.69
CA ALA A 174 -3.93 6.04 14.76
C ALA A 174 -3.43 7.44 14.37
N GLU A 175 -2.22 7.82 14.82
CA GLU A 175 -1.63 9.11 14.48
C GLU A 175 -1.11 9.18 13.03
N GLN A 176 -0.63 8.06 12.49
CA GLN A 176 -0.02 8.01 11.16
C GLN A 176 -1.06 8.07 10.05
N VAL A 177 -2.26 7.52 10.29
CA VAL A 177 -3.36 7.52 9.30
C VAL A 177 -4.31 8.72 9.44
N ASP A 178 -4.04 9.63 10.39
CA ASP A 178 -4.80 10.87 10.54
C ASP A 178 -4.47 11.85 9.40
N LYS A 179 -5.49 12.33 8.69
CA LYS A 179 -5.32 13.27 7.56
C LYS A 179 -4.66 14.58 7.97
N ALA A 180 -4.98 15.15 9.13
CA ALA A 180 -4.37 16.39 9.60
C ALA A 180 -2.89 16.20 9.97
N SER A 181 -2.56 15.04 10.54
CA SER A 181 -1.18 14.62 10.79
C SER A 181 -0.39 14.47 9.49
N ILE A 182 -0.96 13.80 8.48
CA ILE A 182 -0.38 13.66 7.14
C ILE A 182 -0.18 15.02 6.46
N GLU A 183 -1.21 15.88 6.45
CA GLU A 183 -1.12 17.25 5.90
C GLU A 183 0.03 18.02 6.53
N ALA A 184 0.11 18.05 7.87
CA ALA A 184 1.13 18.81 8.57
C ALA A 184 2.54 18.33 8.22
N LYS A 185 2.74 17.02 8.11
CA LYS A 185 4.03 16.40 7.75
C LYS A 185 4.41 16.71 6.30
N VAL A 186 3.49 16.54 5.35
CA VAL A 186 3.74 16.84 3.93
C VAL A 186 3.94 18.34 3.71
N GLN A 187 3.16 19.20 4.36
CA GLN A 187 3.33 20.64 4.27
C GLN A 187 4.70 21.09 4.80
N LEU A 188 5.16 20.50 5.91
CA LEU A 188 6.51 20.77 6.42
C LEU A 188 7.56 20.33 5.40
N ARG A 189 7.38 19.16 4.78
CA ARG A 189 8.28 18.66 3.73
C ARG A 189 8.33 19.57 2.50
N VAL A 190 7.20 20.08 2.05
CA VAL A 190 7.12 21.06 0.97
C VAL A 190 7.87 22.35 1.32
N LYS A 191 7.71 22.86 2.55
CA LYS A 191 8.43 24.06 3.00
C LYS A 191 9.95 23.87 3.00
N GLU A 192 10.44 22.73 3.49
CA GLU A 192 11.86 22.41 3.42
C GLU A 192 12.35 22.34 1.97
N TRP A 193 11.58 21.67 1.11
CA TRP A 193 11.91 21.55 -0.31
C TRP A 193 11.99 22.91 -1.00
N VAL A 194 10.98 23.76 -0.82
CA VAL A 194 10.92 25.10 -1.44
C VAL A 194 12.06 25.98 -0.92
N ALA A 195 12.39 25.91 0.37
CA ALA A 195 13.48 26.68 0.96
C ALA A 195 14.85 26.34 0.31
N GLU A 196 15.08 25.07 -0.05
CA GLU A 196 16.32 24.62 -0.68
C GLU A 196 16.30 24.76 -2.21
N HIS A 197 15.16 24.50 -2.85
CA HIS A 197 15.05 24.26 -4.29
C HIS A 197 14.18 25.26 -5.07
N GLY A 198 13.41 26.14 -4.40
CA GLY A 198 12.50 27.12 -5.02
C GLY A 198 11.06 26.65 -5.27
N ASP A 199 10.30 27.46 -6.02
CA ASP A 199 8.83 27.61 -5.93
C ASP A 199 7.92 26.54 -6.61
N ASP A 200 8.41 25.39 -7.08
CA ASP A 200 7.54 24.44 -7.80
C ASP A 200 6.70 23.53 -6.88
N LYS A 201 7.11 23.32 -5.62
CA LYS A 201 6.39 22.41 -4.71
C LYS A 201 5.21 23.01 -3.97
N ASP A 202 5.14 24.33 -3.81
CA ASP A 202 3.93 24.98 -3.27
C ASP A 202 2.74 24.82 -4.23
N GLN A 203 2.99 24.92 -5.53
CA GLN A 203 1.96 24.69 -6.54
C GLN A 203 1.53 23.21 -6.56
N TRP A 204 2.47 22.27 -6.57
CA TRP A 204 2.16 20.85 -6.45
C TRP A 204 1.29 20.55 -5.22
N HIS A 205 1.65 21.13 -4.08
CA HIS A 205 0.91 20.94 -2.85
C HIS A 205 -0.54 21.40 -2.97
N THR A 206 -0.75 22.58 -3.54
CA THR A 206 -2.07 23.21 -3.68
C THR A 206 -2.92 22.54 -4.76
N ASP A 207 -2.33 22.27 -5.93
CA ASP A 207 -3.06 21.82 -7.11
C ASP A 207 -3.29 20.30 -7.13
N TRP A 208 -2.46 19.52 -6.42
CA TRP A 208 -2.48 18.05 -6.49
C TRP A 208 -2.55 17.37 -5.13
N PHE A 209 -1.68 17.71 -4.19
CA PHE A 209 -1.65 17.03 -2.89
C PHE A 209 -2.90 17.29 -2.06
N GLN A 210 -3.29 18.55 -1.87
CA GLN A 210 -4.48 18.90 -1.07
C GLN A 210 -5.77 18.28 -1.65
N PRO A 211 -6.08 18.41 -2.97
CA PRO A 211 -7.23 17.73 -3.56
C PRO A 211 -7.17 16.20 -3.42
N THR A 212 -5.97 15.61 -3.46
CA THR A 212 -5.78 14.17 -3.22
C THR A 212 -6.14 13.84 -1.78
N LEU A 213 -5.60 14.56 -0.80
CA LEU A 213 -5.82 14.31 0.63
C LEU A 213 -7.28 14.51 1.04
N GLU A 214 -7.97 15.49 0.44
CA GLU A 214 -9.40 15.71 0.67
C GLU A 214 -10.22 14.50 0.22
N GLN A 215 -9.91 13.93 -0.94
CA GLN A 215 -10.72 12.89 -1.57
C GLN A 215 -10.35 11.46 -1.19
N ILE A 216 -9.07 11.21 -0.90
CA ILE A 216 -8.58 9.87 -0.58
C ILE A 216 -9.27 9.34 0.68
N ASP A 217 -9.76 8.12 0.64
CA ASP A 217 -10.17 7.41 1.84
C ASP A 217 -8.93 6.82 2.53
N ILE A 218 -8.75 7.15 3.80
CA ILE A 218 -7.60 6.69 4.59
C ILE A 218 -8.13 5.89 5.76
N GLY A 219 -7.71 4.63 5.86
CA GLY A 219 -8.25 3.74 6.88
C GLY A 219 -7.32 2.61 7.27
N VAL A 220 -7.75 1.87 8.28
CA VAL A 220 -7.09 0.66 8.75
C VAL A 220 -8.13 -0.44 8.78
N ALA A 221 -7.82 -1.59 8.19
CA ALA A 221 -8.69 -2.76 8.21
C ALA A 221 -7.95 -3.95 8.81
N SER A 222 -8.65 -4.73 9.63
CA SER A 222 -8.04 -5.91 10.24
C SER A 222 -8.03 -7.09 9.28
N TRP A 223 -6.98 -7.90 9.29
CA TRP A 223 -6.96 -9.19 8.60
C TRP A 223 -8.16 -10.06 8.99
N GLU A 224 -8.52 -10.08 10.27
CA GLU A 224 -9.63 -10.86 10.80
C GLU A 224 -10.98 -10.42 10.22
N ALA A 225 -11.24 -9.12 10.15
CA ALA A 225 -12.45 -8.59 9.51
C ALA A 225 -12.50 -8.94 8.02
N LEU A 226 -11.39 -8.83 7.30
CA LEU A 226 -11.32 -9.21 5.89
C LEU A 226 -11.64 -10.70 5.70
N ILE A 227 -11.05 -11.57 6.52
CA ILE A 227 -11.31 -13.02 6.49
C ILE A 227 -12.77 -13.31 6.85
N SER A 228 -13.35 -12.60 7.82
CA SER A 228 -14.77 -12.71 8.18
C SER A 228 -15.67 -12.35 7.00
N THR A 229 -15.39 -11.23 6.31
CA THR A 229 -16.13 -10.83 5.11
C THR A 229 -15.99 -11.85 3.99
N ILE A 230 -14.80 -12.42 3.80
CA ILE A 230 -14.63 -13.55 2.86
C ILE A 230 -15.55 -14.70 3.27
N GLY A 231 -15.65 -15.04 4.56
CA GLY A 231 -16.46 -16.15 5.06
C GLY A 231 -17.97 -15.97 4.88
N GLU A 232 -18.46 -14.73 4.86
CA GLU A 232 -19.85 -14.41 4.55
C GLU A 232 -20.24 -14.76 3.10
N HIS A 233 -19.25 -14.82 2.20
CA HIS A 233 -19.44 -15.10 0.77
C HIS A 233 -18.91 -16.46 0.32
N ASP A 234 -17.83 -16.94 0.96
CA ASP A 234 -17.08 -18.14 0.62
C ASP A 234 -16.38 -18.70 1.87
N ALA A 235 -17.11 -19.52 2.63
CA ALA A 235 -16.61 -20.14 3.86
C ALA A 235 -15.35 -21.00 3.63
N GLN A 236 -15.25 -21.68 2.48
CA GLN A 236 -14.08 -22.54 2.20
C GLN A 236 -12.82 -21.70 2.01
N SER A 237 -12.90 -20.60 1.26
CA SER A 237 -11.76 -19.69 1.11
C SER A 237 -11.42 -19.00 2.43
N ALA A 238 -12.41 -18.62 3.24
CA ALA A 238 -12.17 -18.04 4.55
C ALA A 238 -11.44 -19.00 5.50
N ASP A 239 -11.84 -20.27 5.56
CA ASP A 239 -11.15 -21.28 6.36
C ASP A 239 -9.69 -21.46 5.90
N SER A 240 -9.47 -21.53 4.59
CA SER A 240 -8.13 -21.70 4.03
C SER A 240 -7.23 -20.48 4.26
N ILE A 241 -7.75 -19.27 4.02
CA ILE A 241 -6.99 -18.01 4.21
C ILE A 241 -6.79 -17.75 5.71
N GLY A 242 -7.80 -18.04 6.53
CA GLY A 242 -7.73 -17.97 8.00
C GLY A 242 -6.63 -18.88 8.56
N GLY A 243 -6.59 -20.15 8.13
CA GLY A 243 -5.51 -21.05 8.54
C GLY A 243 -4.12 -20.62 8.05
N PHE A 244 -4.03 -19.89 6.94
CA PHE A 244 -2.77 -19.26 6.50
C PHE A 244 -2.40 -18.07 7.39
N TYR A 245 -3.37 -17.21 7.71
CA TYR A 245 -3.19 -16.08 8.63
C TYR A 245 -2.72 -16.52 10.01
N ASP A 246 -3.30 -17.58 10.57
CA ASP A 246 -2.88 -18.14 11.85
C ASP A 246 -1.39 -18.53 11.85
N LYS A 247 -0.91 -19.10 10.73
CA LYS A 247 0.52 -19.40 10.56
C LYS A 247 1.36 -18.14 10.46
N CYS A 248 0.91 -17.11 9.75
CA CYS A 248 1.59 -15.81 9.73
C CYS A 248 1.71 -15.24 11.15
N VAL A 249 0.65 -15.32 11.96
CA VAL A 249 0.68 -14.90 13.36
C VAL A 249 1.71 -15.70 14.16
N VAL A 250 1.69 -17.03 14.08
CA VAL A 250 2.60 -17.91 14.83
C VAL A 250 4.06 -17.67 14.50
N TYR A 251 4.41 -17.46 13.22
CA TYR A 251 5.82 -17.36 12.81
C TYR A 251 6.40 -15.94 12.86
N ASN A 252 5.58 -14.90 13.03
CA ASN A 252 6.04 -13.51 13.06
C ASN A 252 5.80 -12.79 14.39
N SER A 253 5.19 -13.46 15.38
CA SER A 253 4.93 -12.90 16.72
C SER A 253 6.07 -13.06 17.72
#